data_AF-A0A2V5NNY6-F1
#
_entry.id   AF-A0A2V5NNY6-F1
#
_cell.length_a   1.000
_cell.length_b   1.000
_cell.length_c   1.000
_cell.angle_alpha   90.00
_cell.angle_beta   90.00
_cell.angle_gamma   90.00
#
_symmetry.space_group_name_H-M   'P 1'
#
loop_
_entity.id
_entity.type
_entity.pdbx_description
1 polymer ?
#
loop_
_entity_poly.entity_id
_entity_poly.type
_entity_poly.pdbx_seq_one_letter_code
_entity_poly.pdbx_strand_id
1 'polypeptide(L)'
;MAYLLRLFSLILVLMCGRNLAGETPHPIEGVYHLHNGYQSETLELRNGHFRYWFWTDAGVRRGHLPLEGTYSVNDSTLILNRDDILLGNQRIFHPLKGMDALWRPEAFELWLSKGTINTYGVIVRVPRPPDDLSNLCLPIPPEVCDALRNK
;
A
#
# COMPACT_ATOMS: atom_id res chain seq x y z
N MET A 1 -72.95 -23.61 5.08
CA MET A 1 -72.83 -22.73 3.91
C MET A 1 -71.44 -22.11 3.94
N ALA A 2 -70.50 -22.70 3.21
CA ALA A 2 -69.87 -22.13 1.99
C ALA A 2 -68.76 -21.11 2.33
N TYR A 3 -67.49 -21.53 2.44
CA TYR A 3 -66.45 -21.54 1.39
C TYR A 3 -66.32 -20.21 0.63
N LEU A 4 -65.20 -19.49 0.83
CA LEU A 4 -64.57 -18.43 -0.02
C LEU A 4 -63.61 -17.61 0.91
N LEU A 5 -62.31 -17.38 0.73
CA LEU A 5 -61.28 -17.54 -0.31
C LEU A 5 -59.95 -17.86 0.43
N ARG A 6 -59.24 -18.95 0.12
CA ARG A 6 -58.11 -19.05 -0.83
C ARG A 6 -57.05 -17.93 -0.75
N LEU A 7 -55.92 -18.30 -0.13
CA LEU A 7 -54.56 -18.26 -0.70
C LEU A 7 -54.22 -17.00 -1.51
N PHE A 8 -53.62 -16.01 -0.84
CA PHE A 8 -52.62 -15.16 -1.48
C PHE A 8 -51.23 -15.73 -1.21
N SER A 9 -50.74 -16.39 -2.24
CA SER A 9 -49.35 -16.72 -2.56
C SER A 9 -48.35 -15.75 -1.92
N LEU A 10 -47.43 -16.22 -1.07
CA LEU A 10 -46.07 -16.64 -1.47
C LEU A 10 -45.50 -15.84 -2.65
N ILE A 11 -44.31 -15.28 -2.41
CA ILE A 11 -43.44 -14.50 -3.31
C ILE A 11 -43.55 -12.99 -3.09
N LEU A 12 -43.02 -12.51 -1.94
CA LEU A 12 -42.20 -11.31 -1.99
C LEU A 12 -40.78 -11.74 -1.66
N VAL A 13 -40.10 -12.15 -2.72
CA VAL A 13 -38.67 -12.02 -2.99
C VAL A 13 -37.84 -11.97 -1.71
N LEU A 14 -37.15 -13.09 -1.43
CA LEU A 14 -35.80 -13.04 -0.92
C LEU A 14 -35.09 -11.93 -1.70
N MET A 15 -35.07 -10.72 -1.15
CA MET A 15 -34.08 -9.71 -1.47
C MET A 15 -32.80 -10.28 -0.85
N CYS A 16 -32.27 -11.26 -1.58
CA CYS A 16 -30.89 -11.64 -1.68
C CYS A 16 -30.15 -10.40 -2.24
N GLY A 17 -30.26 -9.28 -1.52
CA GLY A 17 -29.34 -8.18 -1.58
C GLY A 17 -28.11 -8.71 -0.88
N ARG A 18 -27.30 -9.43 -1.64
CA ARG A 18 -25.92 -9.72 -1.35
C ARG A 18 -25.36 -8.50 -0.62
N ASN A 19 -24.84 -8.72 0.58
CA ASN A 19 -23.88 -7.82 1.18
C ASN A 19 -22.80 -7.58 0.12
N LEU A 20 -22.94 -6.52 -0.68
CA LEU A 20 -21.80 -5.75 -1.10
C LEU A 20 -21.35 -5.10 0.21
N ALA A 21 -20.68 -5.90 1.03
CA ALA A 21 -19.70 -5.38 1.95
C ALA A 21 -18.75 -4.62 1.03
N GLY A 22 -19.01 -3.32 0.86
CA GLY A 22 -17.96 -2.40 0.50
C GLY A 22 -17.00 -2.55 1.66
N GLU A 23 -16.01 -3.44 1.50
CA GLU A 23 -14.86 -3.48 2.38
C GLU A 23 -14.40 -2.04 2.46
N THR A 24 -14.56 -1.44 3.64
CA THR A 24 -13.95 -0.16 3.92
C THR A 24 -12.47 -0.34 3.58
N PRO A 25 -11.88 0.51 2.71
CA PRO A 25 -10.49 0.37 2.32
C PRO A 25 -9.64 0.17 3.56
N HIS A 26 -8.73 -0.82 3.54
CA HIS A 26 -7.86 -1.01 4.69
C HIS A 26 -7.14 0.33 4.96
N PRO A 27 -6.92 0.74 6.22
CA PRO A 27 -6.24 2.01 6.51
C PRO A 27 -4.88 2.15 5.79
N ILE A 28 -4.24 1.02 5.48
CA ILE A 28 -2.97 0.95 4.74
C ILE A 28 -3.13 1.12 3.20
N GLU A 29 -4.33 1.11 2.65
CA GLU A 29 -4.53 1.25 1.21
C GLU A 29 -4.18 2.64 0.72
N GLY A 30 -3.45 2.74 -0.38
CA GLY A 30 -3.01 4.00 -0.95
C GLY A 30 -1.78 3.84 -1.84
N VAL A 31 -1.14 4.96 -2.12
CA VAL A 31 0.09 4.99 -2.91
C VAL A 31 1.22 5.43 -2.01
N TYR A 32 2.29 4.65 -1.98
CA TYR A 32 3.49 4.95 -1.22
C TYR A 32 4.67 5.10 -2.14
N HIS A 33 5.50 6.09 -1.87
CA HIS A 33 6.59 6.44 -2.75
C HIS A 33 7.84 6.89 -1.98
N LEU A 34 8.99 6.61 -2.58
CA LEU A 34 10.29 7.17 -2.25
C LEU A 34 11.03 7.45 -3.54
N HIS A 35 11.72 8.59 -3.58
CA HIS A 35 12.78 8.88 -4.53
C HIS A 35 13.94 9.57 -3.79
N ASN A 36 15.17 9.10 -3.97
CA ASN A 36 16.35 9.66 -3.30
C ASN A 36 17.55 9.91 -4.24
N GLY A 37 17.30 9.99 -5.55
CA GLY A 37 18.34 10.18 -6.59
C GLY A 37 19.04 8.89 -7.03
N TYR A 38 19.16 7.90 -6.14
CA TYR A 38 19.81 6.61 -6.40
C TYR A 38 18.82 5.47 -6.58
N GLN A 39 17.65 5.58 -5.93
CA GLN A 39 16.55 4.65 -6.09
C GLN A 39 15.19 5.35 -6.09
N SER A 40 14.23 4.66 -6.68
CA SER A 40 12.82 5.00 -6.65
C SER A 40 12.02 3.73 -6.37
N GLU A 41 11.11 3.81 -5.42
CA GLU A 41 10.21 2.73 -5.04
C GLU A 41 8.78 3.27 -5.00
N THR A 42 7.86 2.63 -5.71
CA THR A 42 6.43 2.95 -5.67
C THR A 42 5.64 1.69 -5.40
N LEU A 43 4.78 1.74 -4.39
CA LEU A 43 3.87 0.67 -4.02
C LEU A 43 2.44 1.21 -3.96
N GLU A 44 1.59 0.71 -4.84
CA GLU A 44 0.15 0.95 -4.83
C GLU A 44 -0.53 -0.24 -4.15
N LEU A 45 -1.40 0.03 -3.17
CA LEU A 45 -2.22 -0.96 -2.47
C LEU A 45 -3.69 -0.59 -2.65
N ARG A 46 -4.49 -1.52 -3.16
CA ARG A 46 -5.93 -1.31 -3.36
C ARG A 46 -6.69 -2.63 -3.36
N ASN A 47 -7.72 -2.74 -2.54
CA ASN A 47 -8.63 -3.90 -2.51
C ASN A 47 -7.90 -5.26 -2.45
N GLY A 48 -6.86 -5.40 -1.60
CA GLY A 48 -6.10 -6.65 -1.49
C GLY A 48 -5.10 -6.93 -2.64
N HIS A 49 -4.99 -6.03 -3.62
CA HIS A 49 -4.06 -6.10 -4.73
C HIS A 49 -2.97 -5.04 -4.64
N PHE A 50 -1.79 -5.33 -5.21
CA PHE A 50 -0.72 -4.35 -5.31
C PHE A 50 -0.15 -4.21 -6.71
N ARG A 51 0.42 -3.03 -6.98
CA ARG A 51 1.31 -2.75 -8.10
C ARG A 51 2.59 -2.14 -7.57
N TYR A 52 3.72 -2.64 -8.04
CA TYR A 52 5.04 -2.32 -7.50
C TYR A 52 6.01 -1.94 -8.61
N TRP A 53 6.67 -0.80 -8.44
CA TRP A 53 7.73 -0.33 -9.31
C TRP A 53 8.97 -0.09 -8.48
N PHE A 54 10.10 -0.56 -9.00
CA PHE A 54 11.40 -0.29 -8.43
C PHE A 54 12.40 0.13 -9.51
N TRP A 55 13.12 1.20 -9.25
CA TRP A 55 14.22 1.69 -10.06
C TRP A 55 15.44 1.94 -9.17
N THR A 56 16.62 1.62 -9.68
CA THR A 56 17.91 1.95 -9.08
C THR A 56 18.96 2.19 -10.17
N ASP A 57 19.91 3.07 -9.90
CA ASP A 57 21.08 3.34 -10.74
C ASP A 57 22.17 2.25 -10.64
N ALA A 58 22.07 1.31 -9.70
CA ALA A 58 23.02 0.20 -9.49
C ALA A 58 23.01 -0.87 -10.60
N GLY A 59 22.36 -0.63 -11.75
CA GLY A 59 22.44 -1.51 -12.92
C GLY A 59 21.74 -2.87 -12.77
N VAL A 60 20.81 -3.02 -11.82
CA VAL A 60 20.13 -4.30 -11.58
C VAL A 60 19.21 -4.65 -12.75
N ARG A 61 19.31 -5.89 -13.26
CA ARG A 61 18.41 -6.43 -14.30
C ARG A 61 16.97 -6.39 -13.82
N ARG A 62 16.10 -5.75 -14.60
CA ARG A 62 14.67 -5.60 -14.26
C ARG A 62 13.85 -6.53 -15.14
N GLY A 63 12.90 -7.23 -14.50
CA GLY A 63 11.83 -7.92 -15.21
C GLY A 63 10.82 -6.91 -15.78
N HIS A 64 9.67 -7.42 -16.22
CA HIS A 64 8.55 -6.57 -16.59
C HIS A 64 8.01 -5.85 -15.35
N LEU A 65 7.79 -4.53 -15.47
CA LEU A 65 7.19 -3.69 -14.43
C LEU A 65 5.85 -3.11 -14.92
N PRO A 66 4.89 -2.83 -14.02
CA PRO A 66 4.92 -3.14 -12.58
C PRO A 66 4.96 -4.63 -12.28
N LEU A 67 5.52 -5.00 -11.12
CA LEU A 67 5.18 -6.28 -10.50
C LEU A 67 3.78 -6.13 -9.90
N GLU A 68 2.92 -7.11 -10.16
CA GLU A 68 1.53 -7.10 -9.70
C GLU A 68 1.24 -8.36 -8.89
N GLY A 69 0.40 -8.26 -7.87
CA GLY A 69 0.06 -9.40 -7.04
C GLY A 69 -1.02 -9.09 -6.02
N THR A 70 -1.14 -9.95 -5.02
CA THR A 70 -2.01 -9.74 -3.86
C THR A 70 -1.18 -9.44 -2.63
N TYR A 71 -1.78 -8.78 -1.64
CA TYR A 71 -1.15 -8.57 -0.34
C TYR A 71 -2.04 -9.09 0.77
N SER A 72 -1.43 -9.34 1.92
CA SER A 72 -2.12 -9.57 3.19
C SER A 72 -1.57 -8.62 4.24
N VAL A 73 -2.36 -8.36 5.27
CA VAL A 73 -1.97 -7.53 6.40
C VAL A 73 -2.16 -8.35 7.67
N ASN A 74 -1.11 -8.45 8.48
CA ASN A 74 -1.15 -9.02 9.82
C ASN A 74 -0.71 -7.94 10.81
N ASP A 75 -1.65 -7.45 11.62
CA ASP A 75 -1.47 -6.28 12.48
C ASP A 75 -0.97 -5.06 11.68
N SER A 76 0.25 -4.60 11.94
CA SER A 76 0.92 -3.52 11.20
C SER A 76 1.80 -4.03 10.05
N THR A 77 1.93 -5.34 9.87
CA THR A 77 2.82 -5.91 8.86
C THR A 77 2.06 -6.19 7.57
N LEU A 78 2.45 -5.48 6.51
CA LEU A 78 2.08 -5.76 5.13
C LEU A 78 2.98 -6.87 4.56
N ILE A 79 2.36 -7.87 3.95
CA ILE A 79 3.03 -8.96 3.24
C ILE A 79 2.57 -8.94 1.79
N LEU A 80 3.51 -8.70 0.87
CA LEU A 80 3.31 -8.81 -0.56
C LEU A 80 3.47 -10.28 -0.96
N ASN A 81 2.45 -10.89 -1.56
CA ASN A 81 2.43 -12.32 -1.86
C ASN A 81 3.24 -12.66 -3.14
N ARG A 82 4.52 -12.29 -3.15
CA ARG A 82 5.52 -12.57 -4.18
C ARG A 82 6.90 -12.74 -3.55
N ASP A 83 7.74 -13.56 -4.16
CA ASP A 83 9.11 -13.86 -3.73
C ASP A 83 10.18 -13.13 -4.57
N ASP A 84 9.80 -12.58 -5.72
CA ASP A 84 10.69 -11.91 -6.67
C ASP A 84 10.81 -10.39 -6.46
N ILE A 85 10.34 -9.87 -5.33
CA ILE A 85 10.47 -8.45 -4.96
C ILE A 85 11.88 -8.21 -4.43
N LEU A 86 12.68 -7.46 -5.19
CA LEU A 86 14.10 -7.23 -4.93
C LEU A 86 14.43 -6.70 -3.53
N LEU A 87 13.60 -5.80 -2.99
CA LEU A 87 13.77 -5.21 -1.66
C LEU A 87 13.07 -6.00 -0.55
N GLY A 88 12.70 -7.25 -0.80
CA GLY A 88 11.92 -8.08 0.10
C GLY A 88 10.42 -7.75 0.08
N ASN A 89 9.62 -8.69 0.55
CA ASN A 89 8.16 -8.69 0.40
C ASN A 89 7.39 -8.23 1.64
N GLN A 90 8.07 -7.85 2.73
CA GLN A 90 7.44 -7.37 3.96
C GLN A 90 7.61 -5.86 4.12
N ARG A 91 6.57 -5.19 4.62
CA ARG A 91 6.65 -3.80 5.07
C ARG A 91 5.94 -3.64 6.41
N ILE A 92 6.41 -2.73 7.24
CA ILE A 92 5.79 -2.38 8.53
C ILE A 92 5.10 -1.02 8.36
N PHE A 93 3.81 -0.99 8.60
CA PHE A 93 3.01 0.23 8.61
C PHE A 93 3.22 0.97 9.92
N HIS A 94 3.91 2.09 9.85
CA HIS A 94 4.18 2.93 11.01
C HIS A 94 4.35 4.38 10.55
N PRO A 95 3.75 5.36 11.25
CA PRO A 95 3.86 6.76 10.84
C PRO A 95 5.30 7.28 10.95
N LEU A 96 5.70 8.11 9.99
CA LEU A 96 6.92 8.92 10.04
C LEU A 96 6.52 10.39 10.14
N LYS A 97 6.77 11.01 11.29
CA LYS A 97 6.44 12.43 11.56
C LYS A 97 4.99 12.80 11.19
N GLY A 98 4.03 11.94 11.56
CA GLY A 98 2.60 12.16 11.30
C GLY A 98 2.12 11.75 9.91
N MET A 99 3.02 11.31 9.03
CA MET A 99 2.65 10.75 7.73
C MET A 99 2.62 9.23 7.77
N ASP A 100 1.61 8.65 7.15
CA ASP A 100 1.56 7.22 6.89
C ASP A 100 2.78 6.78 6.08
N ALA A 101 3.50 5.79 6.59
CA ALA A 101 4.69 5.26 5.96
C ALA A 101 4.75 3.74 6.06
N LEU A 102 5.41 3.14 5.08
CA LEU A 102 5.76 1.74 5.05
C LEU A 102 7.27 1.61 5.16
N TRP A 103 7.69 0.87 6.17
CA TRP A 103 9.09 0.65 6.49
C TRP A 103 9.51 -0.74 6.05
N ARG A 104 10.69 -0.88 5.48
CA ARG A 104 11.37 -2.17 5.43
C ARG A 104 11.71 -2.61 6.86
N PRO A 105 11.58 -3.90 7.21
CA PRO A 105 11.83 -4.38 8.57
C PRO A 105 13.14 -3.88 9.18
N GLU A 106 14.25 -3.98 8.45
CA GLU A 106 15.58 -3.54 8.88
C GLU A 106 15.70 -2.02 9.05
N ALA A 107 14.95 -1.23 8.28
CA ALA A 107 14.91 0.22 8.43
C ALA A 107 14.11 0.61 9.68
N PHE A 108 13.04 -0.12 9.97
CA PHE A 108 12.26 0.06 11.18
C PHE A 108 13.03 -0.35 12.43
N GLU A 109 13.75 -1.47 12.40
CA GLU A 109 14.64 -1.89 13.50
C GLU A 109 15.73 -0.84 13.76
N LEU A 110 16.33 -0.28 12.71
CA LEU A 110 17.31 0.80 12.86
C LEU A 110 16.69 2.06 13.49
N TRP A 111 15.47 2.40 13.11
CA TRP A 111 14.72 3.50 13.70
C TRP A 111 14.43 3.26 15.19
N LEU A 112 13.91 2.08 15.56
CA LEU A 112 13.61 1.74 16.95
C LEU A 112 14.86 1.71 17.83
N SER A 113 15.97 1.20 17.32
CA SER A 113 17.20 1.01 18.10
C SER A 113 18.06 2.27 18.21
N LYS A 114 18.06 3.14 17.19
CA LYS A 114 19.00 4.27 17.10
C LYS A 114 18.35 5.62 16.80
N GLY A 115 17.06 5.66 16.52
CA GLY A 115 16.39 6.88 16.01
C GLY A 115 16.88 7.30 14.63
N THR A 116 17.54 6.40 13.89
CA THR A 116 18.13 6.72 12.58
C THR A 116 17.21 6.28 11.47
N ILE A 117 16.86 7.20 10.57
CA ILE A 117 16.11 6.90 9.35
C ILE A 117 17.05 6.33 8.31
N ASN A 118 16.82 5.08 7.88
CA ASN A 118 17.41 4.56 6.66
C ASN A 118 16.57 5.04 5.46
N THR A 119 17.07 6.06 4.75
CA THR A 119 16.38 6.66 3.61
C THR A 119 16.17 5.72 2.42
N TYR A 120 16.73 4.51 2.45
CA TYR A 120 16.49 3.47 1.45
C TYR A 120 15.37 2.50 1.80
N GLY A 121 14.81 2.59 3.01
CA GLY A 121 13.83 1.62 3.51
C GLY A 121 12.57 2.22 4.09
N VAL A 122 12.22 3.44 3.71
CA VAL A 122 10.96 4.07 4.07
C VAL A 122 10.31 4.66 2.84
N ILE A 123 9.07 4.25 2.57
CA ILE A 123 8.22 4.87 1.54
C ILE A 123 7.05 5.57 2.24
N VAL A 124 6.73 6.79 1.82
CA VAL A 124 5.69 7.63 2.46
C VAL A 124 4.45 7.69 1.58
N ARG A 125 3.27 7.81 2.20
CA ARG A 125 2.01 7.94 1.48
C ARG A 125 1.99 9.22 0.66
N VAL A 126 1.57 9.11 -0.61
CA VAL A 126 1.40 10.21 -1.55
C VAL A 126 -0.02 10.18 -2.13
N PRO A 127 -0.57 11.33 -2.58
CA PRO A 127 -1.97 11.39 -3.04
C PRO A 127 -2.20 10.64 -4.37
N ARG A 128 -1.17 10.52 -5.20
CA ARG A 128 -1.20 9.81 -6.48
C ARG A 128 0.18 9.27 -6.85
N PRO A 129 0.27 8.25 -7.72
CA PRO A 129 1.55 7.77 -8.23
C PRO A 129 2.29 8.90 -8.96
N PRO A 130 3.63 8.94 -8.91
CA PRO A 130 4.42 9.88 -9.71
C PRO A 130 4.18 9.65 -11.21
N ASP A 131 4.07 10.74 -11.97
CA ASP A 131 3.92 10.69 -13.43
C ASP A 131 5.17 10.12 -14.12
N ASP A 132 6.33 10.20 -13.45
CA ASP A 132 7.58 9.60 -13.87
C ASP A 132 8.28 8.99 -12.65
N LEU A 133 8.57 7.70 -12.73
CA LEU A 133 9.22 6.93 -11.67
C LEU A 133 10.70 7.30 -11.49
N SER A 134 11.30 7.95 -12.48
CA SER A 134 12.63 8.53 -12.43
C SER A 134 12.65 9.99 -11.98
N ASN A 135 11.49 10.64 -11.86
CA ASN A 135 11.44 12.07 -11.60
C ASN A 135 12.02 12.41 -10.23
N LEU A 136 12.97 13.35 -10.29
CA LEU A 136 13.94 13.66 -9.25
C LEU A 136 13.37 14.28 -7.96
N CYS A 137 12.11 14.69 -7.98
CA CYS A 137 11.39 15.22 -6.85
C CYS A 137 9.90 15.08 -7.20
N LEU A 138 9.18 14.16 -6.56
CA LEU A 138 7.77 14.49 -6.31
C LEU A 138 7.74 15.85 -5.57
N PRO A 139 6.65 16.63 -5.64
CA PRO A 139 6.35 17.57 -4.57
C PRO A 139 6.07 16.76 -3.30
N ILE A 140 7.10 16.11 -2.77
CA ILE A 140 7.11 15.68 -1.39
C ILE A 140 7.01 17.00 -0.64
N PRO A 141 6.01 17.19 0.24
CA PRO A 141 5.89 18.42 0.99
C PRO A 141 7.26 18.80 1.56
N PRO A 142 7.69 20.08 1.52
CA PRO A 142 8.99 20.49 2.03
C PRO A 142 9.28 19.94 3.43
N GLU A 143 8.23 19.82 4.23
CA GLU A 143 8.18 19.17 5.54
C GLU A 143 8.76 17.75 5.56
N VAL A 144 8.56 16.95 4.51
CA VAL A 144 9.06 15.58 4.37
C VAL A 144 10.52 15.58 3.95
N CYS A 145 10.90 16.45 3.00
CA CYS A 145 12.30 16.63 2.62
C CYS A 145 13.12 17.13 3.82
N ASP A 146 12.59 18.07 4.60
CA ASP A 146 13.18 18.58 5.83
C ASP A 146 13.16 17.52 6.94
N ALA A 147 12.11 16.70 7.00
CA ALA A 147 12.02 15.57 7.93
C ALA A 147 13.11 14.52 7.69
N LEU A 148 13.45 14.27 6.43
CA LEU A 148 14.51 13.35 6.02
C LEU A 148 15.91 13.98 6.13
N ARG A 149 16.02 15.32 6.15
CA ARG A 149 17.30 16.06 6.22
C ARG A 149 17.78 16.36 7.64
N ASN A 150 16.87 16.61 8.58
CA ASN A 150 17.25 17.04 9.93
C ASN A 150 17.41 15.83 10.88
N LYS A 151 18.67 15.58 11.23
CA LYS A 151 19.11 14.77 12.38
C LYS A 151 18.69 15.41 13.70
#